data_AF-A0A1G5DYD3-F1
#
_entry.id   AF-A0A1G5DYD3-F1
#
_cell.length_a   1.000
_cell.length_b   1.000
_cell.length_c   1.000
_cell.angle_alpha   90.00
_cell.angle_beta   90.00
_cell.angle_gamma   90.00
#
_symmetry.space_group_name_H-M   'P 1'
#
loop_
_entity.id
_entity.type
_entity.pdbx_description
1 polymer ?
#
loop_
_entity_poly.entity_id
_entity_poly.type
_entity_poly.pdbx_seq_one_letter_code
_entity_poly.pdbx_strand_id
1 'polypeptide(L)'
;MFRREKLILAATVCFLLTACGEAKDDAEKILEKTQVGNELFTDEKEQGDSSVSTSIEGESDGESSSFSDTAINSTASDSETIALYGKEGSADEMYDAYKKALRDFVAKGKWLCEEEENYMYNYMYDIDSDSDSSVADFSVFDLDGDGYDELIFRFNASISASKYEQVIGYDFTKHELYEVYRGYYGLEFYENGAIEDGLSHGAPYGGVFLPYNLYVFNKNTGKYDSAGYVEALWSEAWPSDETAFLSNVDKDGNGYVYFIDSYYSSDNLKFAVDDDKYQAWLKYYTNGTEKLDIDYHDLTEEEISKIGK
;
A
#
# COMPACT_ATOMS: atom_id res chain seq x y z
N MET A 1 9.07 66.08 19.09
CA MET A 1 7.91 65.31 19.55
C MET A 1 6.83 65.36 18.47
N PHE A 2 6.85 64.42 17.53
CA PHE A 2 5.73 64.05 16.65
C PHE A 2 6.02 62.63 16.15
N ARG A 3 5.13 61.69 16.47
CA ARG A 3 5.16 60.27 16.08
C ARG A 3 4.88 60.15 14.58
N ARG A 4 5.65 59.31 13.89
CA ARG A 4 5.25 58.70 12.61
C ARG A 4 5.06 57.21 12.84
N GLU A 5 3.84 56.75 12.66
CA GLU A 5 3.47 55.34 12.59
C GLU A 5 4.01 54.76 11.27
N LYS A 6 4.65 53.59 11.35
CA LYS A 6 4.81 52.69 10.21
C LYS A 6 4.36 51.31 10.67
N LEU A 7 3.33 50.81 9.98
CA LEU A 7 2.81 49.45 10.10
C LEU A 7 3.95 48.44 9.95
N ILE A 8 4.04 47.52 10.91
CA ILE A 8 4.78 46.27 10.76
C ILE A 8 3.77 45.24 10.26
N LEU A 9 4.00 44.72 9.06
CA LEU A 9 3.30 43.56 8.52
C LEU A 9 3.86 42.32 9.25
N ALA A 10 3.13 41.82 10.24
CA ALA A 10 3.45 40.56 10.88
C ALA A 10 2.90 39.42 10.01
N ALA A 11 3.78 38.72 9.29
CA ALA A 11 3.47 37.41 8.74
C ALA A 11 3.49 36.40 9.89
N THR A 12 2.32 36.00 10.36
CA THR A 12 2.18 34.93 11.34
C THR A 12 2.49 33.61 10.64
N VAL A 13 3.70 33.11 10.83
CA VAL A 13 4.05 31.70 10.60
C VAL A 13 3.45 30.93 11.78
N CYS A 14 2.31 30.28 11.57
CA CYS A 14 1.80 29.30 12.53
C CYS A 14 2.65 28.03 12.43
N PHE A 15 3.66 27.93 13.29
CA PHE A 15 4.17 26.64 13.74
C PHE A 15 3.14 26.05 14.70
N LEU A 16 2.51 24.94 14.33
CA LEU A 16 1.89 24.03 15.28
C LEU A 16 2.70 22.73 15.29
N LEU A 17 3.69 22.71 16.18
CA LEU A 17 4.24 21.48 16.74
C LEU A 17 3.33 21.06 17.90
N THR A 18 2.65 19.92 17.77
CA THR A 18 2.46 18.95 18.88
C THR A 18 1.75 17.70 18.38
N ALA A 19 2.50 16.61 18.25
CA ALA A 19 2.12 15.25 18.67
C ALA A 19 3.35 14.34 18.56
N CYS A 20 4.36 14.56 19.42
CA CYS A 20 5.43 13.61 19.64
C CYS A 20 5.04 12.82 20.90
N GLY A 21 4.52 11.61 20.71
CA GLY A 21 4.02 10.77 21.81
C GLY A 21 3.98 9.28 21.48
N GLU A 22 3.68 8.89 20.24
CA GLU A 22 3.56 7.47 19.85
C GLU A 22 4.61 6.98 18.83
N ALA A 23 5.35 7.89 18.18
CA ALA A 23 6.35 7.54 17.15
C ALA A 23 7.61 6.79 17.65
N LYS A 24 7.73 6.50 18.96
CA LYS A 24 8.86 5.72 19.51
C LYS A 24 8.61 4.22 19.51
N ASP A 25 7.37 3.79 19.74
CA ASP A 25 7.03 2.36 19.77
C ASP A 25 6.91 1.78 18.34
N ASP A 26 6.50 2.61 17.38
CA ASP A 26 6.45 2.20 15.96
C ASP A 26 7.85 2.11 15.33
N ALA A 27 8.78 2.99 15.72
CA ALA A 27 10.16 2.95 15.24
C ALA A 27 10.91 1.70 15.72
N GLU A 28 10.65 1.20 16.94
CA GLU A 28 11.25 -0.04 17.43
C GLU A 28 10.66 -1.29 16.74
N LYS A 29 9.36 -1.29 16.42
CA LYS A 29 8.72 -2.36 15.60
C LYS A 29 9.22 -2.38 14.15
N ILE A 30 9.49 -1.22 13.56
CA ILE A 30 10.07 -1.12 12.21
C ILE A 30 11.49 -1.67 12.20
N LEU A 31 12.29 -1.41 13.25
CA LEU A 31 13.67 -1.91 13.36
C LEU A 31 13.74 -3.45 13.44
N GLU A 32 12.78 -4.08 14.13
CA GLU A 32 12.73 -5.54 14.27
C GLU A 32 12.38 -6.22 12.93
N LYS A 33 11.53 -5.59 12.10
CA LYS A 33 11.24 -6.04 10.72
C LYS A 33 12.41 -5.80 9.75
N THR A 34 13.18 -4.72 9.93
CA THR A 34 14.41 -4.47 9.15
C THR A 34 15.44 -5.60 9.34
N GLN A 35 15.48 -6.20 10.54
CA GLN A 35 16.41 -7.29 10.84
C GLN A 35 16.03 -8.60 10.11
N VAL A 36 14.72 -8.89 9.97
CA VAL A 36 14.22 -10.05 9.21
C VAL A 36 14.41 -9.86 7.70
N GLY A 37 14.24 -8.65 7.18
CA GLY A 37 14.51 -8.33 5.77
C GLY A 37 15.98 -8.43 5.38
N ASN A 38 16.90 -8.11 6.29
CA ASN A 38 18.34 -8.27 6.06
C ASN A 38 18.80 -9.74 6.08
N GLU A 39 18.13 -10.62 6.82
CA GLU A 39 18.45 -12.07 6.85
C GLU A 39 18.10 -12.78 5.53
N LEU A 40 17.21 -12.20 4.70
CA LEU A 40 16.89 -12.73 3.36
C LEU A 40 18.00 -12.48 2.32
N PHE A 41 19.02 -11.67 2.63
CA PHE A 41 20.03 -11.24 1.66
C PHE A 41 21.49 -11.33 2.13
N THR A 42 21.81 -12.06 3.20
CA THR A 42 23.21 -12.30 3.58
C THR A 42 23.73 -13.66 3.12
N ASP A 43 24.21 -13.71 1.88
CA ASP A 43 25.27 -14.65 1.47
C ASP A 43 26.13 -14.02 0.37
N GLU A 44 27.25 -13.41 0.78
CA GLU A 44 28.50 -13.39 0.03
C GLU A 44 29.60 -12.84 0.95
N LYS A 45 30.40 -13.74 1.54
CA LYS A 45 31.66 -13.37 2.19
C LYS A 45 32.78 -13.30 1.17
N GLU A 46 33.41 -12.14 1.11
CA GLU A 46 34.71 -11.90 0.50
C GLU A 46 35.76 -12.91 0.99
N GLN A 47 36.57 -13.45 0.07
CA GLN A 47 37.89 -13.95 0.42
C GLN A 47 38.91 -13.55 -0.66
N GLY A 48 39.77 -12.60 -0.26
CA GLY A 48 40.95 -12.18 -1.00
C GLY A 48 42.08 -13.21 -0.94
N ASP A 49 42.89 -13.18 -1.98
CA ASP A 49 44.05 -14.00 -2.28
C ASP A 49 45.26 -13.74 -1.36
N SER A 50 45.93 -14.82 -0.91
CA SER A 50 47.41 -14.89 -0.84
C SER A 50 47.90 -16.31 -0.50
N SER A 51 48.53 -16.92 -1.50
CA SER A 51 49.67 -17.85 -1.51
C SER A 51 50.07 -18.65 -0.24
N VAL A 52 50.19 -19.98 -0.37
CA VAL A 52 51.41 -20.79 -0.12
C VAL A 52 51.27 -22.14 -0.83
N SER A 53 52.30 -22.53 -1.57
CA SER A 53 52.49 -23.85 -2.19
C SER A 53 53.13 -24.83 -1.20
N THR A 54 52.71 -26.09 -1.18
CA THR A 54 53.56 -27.29 -1.02
C THR A 54 52.76 -28.54 -1.39
N SER A 55 53.29 -29.32 -2.34
CA SER A 55 52.77 -30.61 -2.80
C SER A 55 53.08 -31.75 -1.83
N ILE A 56 52.13 -32.66 -1.55
CA ILE A 56 52.38 -34.09 -1.25
C ILE A 56 51.19 -34.91 -1.77
N GLU A 57 51.49 -35.94 -2.56
CA GLU A 57 50.59 -37.00 -3.04
C GLU A 57 50.26 -38.01 -1.92
N GLY A 58 49.07 -38.61 -1.95
CA GLY A 58 48.72 -39.74 -1.07
C GLY A 58 47.28 -40.22 -1.26
N GLU A 59 47.13 -41.54 -1.42
CA GLU A 59 45.98 -42.30 -1.89
C GLU A 59 44.79 -42.46 -0.90
N SER A 60 43.65 -42.81 -1.53
CA SER A 60 42.58 -43.76 -1.15
C SER A 60 41.84 -43.66 0.20
N ASP A 61 40.51 -43.67 0.05
CA ASP A 61 39.44 -44.37 0.80
C ASP A 61 38.30 -43.36 1.03
N GLY A 62 37.09 -43.50 0.46
CA GLY A 62 36.31 -44.70 0.34
C GLY A 62 35.34 -44.80 1.51
N GLU A 63 34.31 -43.95 1.57
CA GLU A 63 33.05 -44.34 2.24
C GLU A 63 31.86 -43.45 1.86
N SER A 64 30.80 -44.16 1.49
CA SER A 64 29.43 -43.70 1.30
C SER A 64 28.71 -43.81 2.65
N SER A 65 27.93 -42.80 3.04
CA SER A 65 26.68 -43.04 3.76
C SER A 65 25.75 -41.83 3.75
N SER A 66 24.58 -42.05 3.14
CA SER A 66 23.33 -41.34 3.33
C SER A 66 22.89 -41.24 4.80
N PHE A 67 22.25 -40.14 5.20
CA PHE A 67 21.23 -40.01 6.27
C PHE A 67 20.73 -38.55 6.20
N SER A 68 19.46 -38.17 6.30
CA SER A 68 18.16 -38.84 6.31
C SER A 68 17.11 -37.74 6.40
N ASP A 69 16.01 -37.89 5.66
CA ASP A 69 14.76 -37.18 5.89
C ASP A 69 14.31 -37.35 7.36
N THR A 70 14.14 -36.24 8.06
CA THR A 70 13.37 -36.23 9.31
C THR A 70 12.15 -35.35 9.09
N ALA A 71 11.05 -36.02 8.76
CA ALA A 71 9.72 -35.49 8.88
C ALA A 71 9.46 -35.16 10.36
N ILE A 72 9.25 -33.88 10.66
CA ILE A 72 8.66 -33.47 11.93
C ILE A 72 7.15 -33.56 11.76
N ASN A 73 6.60 -34.67 12.23
CA ASN A 73 5.19 -34.84 12.47
C ASN A 73 4.82 -34.00 13.70
N SER A 74 4.27 -32.81 13.48
CA SER A 74 3.61 -32.01 14.52
C SER A 74 2.10 -32.16 14.34
N THR A 75 1.55 -33.15 15.02
CA THR A 75 0.12 -33.38 15.20
C THR A 75 -0.57 -32.14 15.76
N ALA A 76 -1.72 -31.83 15.16
CA ALA A 76 -2.76 -30.91 15.57
C ALA A 76 -2.81 -30.65 17.09
N SER A 77 -2.72 -29.36 17.44
CA SER A 77 -3.23 -28.78 18.66
C SER A 77 -4.13 -27.64 18.21
N ASP A 78 -5.42 -27.94 18.11
CA ASP A 78 -6.58 -27.06 17.97
C ASP A 78 -6.30 -25.60 18.36
N SER A 79 -5.86 -24.82 17.38
CA SER A 79 -6.01 -23.37 17.39
C SER A 79 -7.28 -23.12 16.61
N GLU A 80 -8.33 -22.70 17.32
CA GLU A 80 -9.58 -22.21 16.77
C GLU A 80 -9.30 -21.40 15.50
N THR A 81 -9.65 -21.98 14.35
CA THR A 81 -9.87 -21.19 13.16
C THR A 81 -11.07 -20.33 13.50
N ILE A 82 -10.83 -19.11 13.96
CA ILE A 82 -11.85 -18.09 13.96
C ILE A 82 -12.17 -17.92 12.48
N ALA A 83 -13.27 -18.55 12.03
CA ALA A 83 -13.94 -18.18 10.80
C ALA A 83 -14.42 -16.75 10.99
N LEU A 84 -13.52 -15.79 10.81
CA LEU A 84 -13.89 -14.41 10.62
C LEU A 84 -14.69 -14.40 9.32
N TYR A 85 -15.95 -14.01 9.45
CA TYR A 85 -16.97 -13.98 8.41
C TYR A 85 -17.52 -15.38 8.07
N GLY A 86 -18.50 -15.82 8.86
CA GLY A 86 -19.25 -17.05 8.58
C GLY A 86 -19.78 -17.04 7.15
N LYS A 87 -19.29 -17.95 6.31
CA LYS A 87 -19.74 -18.16 4.91
C LYS A 87 -21.12 -18.83 4.83
N GLU A 88 -22.01 -18.54 5.78
CA GLU A 88 -23.40 -18.99 5.81
C GLU A 88 -24.33 -17.78 5.68
N GLY A 89 -24.31 -17.15 4.50
CA GLY A 89 -25.16 -16.00 4.17
C GLY A 89 -25.48 -15.96 2.68
N SER A 90 -26.52 -15.21 2.31
CA SER A 90 -26.91 -15.08 0.91
C SER A 90 -26.13 -13.96 0.25
N ALA A 91 -25.44 -14.23 -0.87
CA ALA A 91 -24.82 -13.17 -1.67
C ALA A 91 -25.84 -12.08 -2.06
N ASP A 92 -27.11 -12.46 -2.27
CA ASP A 92 -28.20 -11.51 -2.54
C ASP A 92 -28.36 -10.46 -1.44
N GLU A 93 -28.18 -10.86 -0.18
CA GLU A 93 -28.29 -9.95 0.97
C GLU A 93 -27.17 -8.91 0.98
N MET A 94 -25.94 -9.34 0.71
CA MET A 94 -24.78 -8.48 0.55
C MET A 94 -24.98 -7.48 -0.59
N TYR A 95 -25.40 -7.95 -1.76
CA TYR A 95 -25.68 -7.07 -2.91
C TYR A 95 -26.81 -6.08 -2.63
N ASP A 96 -27.86 -6.50 -1.93
CA ASP A 96 -28.93 -5.60 -1.51
C ASP A 96 -28.43 -4.53 -0.52
N ALA A 97 -27.51 -4.88 0.38
CA ALA A 97 -26.85 -3.94 1.28
C ALA A 97 -26.00 -2.92 0.52
N TYR A 98 -25.18 -3.36 -0.45
CA TYR A 98 -24.41 -2.47 -1.33
C TYR A 98 -25.31 -1.51 -2.10
N LYS A 99 -26.35 -2.03 -2.77
CA LYS A 99 -27.34 -1.21 -3.48
C LYS A 99 -27.96 -0.16 -2.58
N LYS A 100 -28.36 -0.56 -1.37
CA LYS A 100 -28.97 0.35 -0.41
C LYS A 100 -27.99 1.44 0.03
N ALA A 101 -26.73 1.11 0.30
CA ALA A 101 -25.73 2.08 0.73
C ALA A 101 -25.40 3.10 -0.37
N LEU A 102 -25.22 2.64 -1.61
CA LEU A 102 -25.01 3.53 -2.76
C LEU A 102 -26.22 4.46 -2.98
N ARG A 103 -27.45 3.94 -2.89
CA ARG A 103 -28.66 4.77 -2.97
C ARG A 103 -28.78 5.77 -1.81
N ASP A 104 -28.41 5.37 -0.60
CA ASP A 104 -28.38 6.27 0.56
C ASP A 104 -27.33 7.38 0.40
N PHE A 105 -26.17 7.08 -0.20
CA PHE A 105 -25.18 8.09 -0.57
C PHE A 105 -25.75 9.09 -1.59
N VAL A 106 -26.33 8.61 -2.70
CA VAL A 106 -26.93 9.48 -3.72
C VAL A 106 -28.06 10.34 -3.16
N ALA A 107 -28.96 9.75 -2.37
CA ALA A 107 -30.16 10.44 -1.90
C ALA A 107 -29.92 11.37 -0.70
N LYS A 108 -28.92 11.07 0.13
CA LYS A 108 -28.75 11.70 1.45
C LYS A 108 -27.32 12.19 1.72
N GLY A 109 -26.36 11.90 0.84
CA GLY A 109 -24.94 12.12 1.10
C GLY A 109 -24.42 11.28 2.27
N LYS A 110 -25.07 10.14 2.57
CA LYS A 110 -24.65 9.25 3.65
C LYS A 110 -23.47 8.39 3.19
N TRP A 111 -22.34 8.48 3.88
CA TRP A 111 -21.18 7.62 3.66
C TRP A 111 -21.51 6.15 3.91
N LEU A 112 -20.91 5.26 3.11
CA LEU A 112 -21.28 3.84 3.05
C LEU A 112 -20.91 3.08 4.33
N CYS A 113 -19.77 3.43 4.93
CA CYS A 113 -19.37 3.01 6.27
C CYS A 113 -19.18 4.26 7.14
N GLU A 114 -19.73 4.24 8.35
CA GLU A 114 -19.68 5.38 9.28
C GLU A 114 -18.30 5.48 9.91
N GLU A 115 -17.67 6.66 9.83
CA GLU A 115 -16.92 7.17 10.96
C GLU A 115 -17.57 8.48 11.42
N GLU A 116 -17.56 8.66 12.74
CA GLU A 116 -18.17 9.76 13.49
C GLU A 116 -17.95 11.13 12.83
N GLU A 117 -19.02 11.93 12.79
CA GLU A 117 -19.04 13.37 12.46
C GLU A 117 -18.00 13.86 11.44
N ASN A 118 -18.32 13.63 10.17
CA ASN A 118 -17.48 14.00 9.05
C ASN A 118 -17.23 15.53 8.96
N TYR A 119 -15.99 15.93 9.25
CA TYR A 119 -15.41 17.27 8.98
C TYR A 119 -15.41 17.65 7.48
N MET A 120 -15.77 16.72 6.59
CA MET A 120 -15.81 16.89 5.13
C MET A 120 -17.22 17.15 4.57
N TYR A 121 -18.28 17.16 5.40
CA TYR A 121 -19.65 17.49 4.94
C TYR A 121 -19.74 18.90 4.32
N ASN A 122 -18.86 19.81 4.74
CA ASN A 122 -18.78 21.18 4.21
C ASN A 122 -18.19 21.26 2.79
N TYR A 123 -17.55 20.21 2.27
CA TYR A 123 -16.98 20.20 0.91
C TYR A 123 -17.90 19.57 -0.14
N MET A 124 -19.01 18.96 0.28
CA MET A 124 -20.02 18.40 -0.63
C MET A 124 -20.91 19.48 -1.27
N TYR A 125 -20.82 20.74 -0.83
CA TYR A 125 -21.58 21.86 -1.38
C TYR A 125 -20.95 22.54 -2.61
N ASP A 126 -19.78 22.07 -3.07
CA ASP A 126 -19.14 22.49 -4.33
C ASP A 126 -19.27 21.41 -5.43
N ILE A 127 -20.30 20.55 -5.33
CA ILE A 127 -20.80 19.82 -6.50
C ILE A 127 -21.47 20.86 -7.39
N ASP A 128 -20.67 21.50 -8.24
CA ASP A 128 -21.19 22.35 -9.30
C ASP A 128 -22.10 21.47 -10.16
N SER A 129 -23.39 21.74 -10.12
CA SER A 129 -24.44 20.93 -10.78
C SER A 129 -24.32 20.89 -12.30
N ASP A 130 -23.32 21.60 -12.84
CA ASP A 130 -22.98 21.72 -14.26
C ASP A 130 -21.65 21.03 -14.63
N SER A 131 -20.96 20.34 -13.71
CA SER A 131 -19.76 19.56 -14.05
C SER A 131 -20.11 18.14 -14.50
N ASP A 132 -19.83 17.86 -15.78
CA ASP A 132 -20.07 16.62 -16.53
C ASP A 132 -19.17 15.44 -16.06
N SER A 133 -18.76 15.42 -14.79
CA SER A 133 -17.95 14.35 -14.20
C SER A 133 -18.71 13.76 -13.00
N SER A 134 -18.97 12.46 -13.05
CA SER A 134 -19.49 11.73 -11.89
C SER A 134 -18.55 11.94 -10.70
N VAL A 135 -19.03 12.61 -9.66
CA VAL A 135 -18.27 12.88 -8.42
C VAL A 135 -17.96 11.60 -7.64
N ALA A 136 -18.62 10.51 -8.00
CA ALA A 136 -18.40 9.18 -7.47
C ALA A 136 -18.72 8.12 -8.52
N ASP A 137 -17.98 7.02 -8.44
CA ASP A 137 -18.18 5.82 -9.23
C ASP A 137 -17.91 4.60 -8.33
N PHE A 138 -18.24 3.40 -8.81
CA PHE A 138 -18.08 2.19 -8.03
C PHE A 138 -17.78 0.97 -8.90
N SER A 139 -17.22 -0.07 -8.29
CA SER A 139 -17.11 -1.41 -8.87
C SER A 139 -17.51 -2.45 -7.82
N VAL A 140 -17.94 -3.63 -8.27
CA VAL A 140 -18.25 -4.76 -7.40
C VAL A 140 -17.51 -5.98 -7.95
N PHE A 141 -16.52 -6.45 -7.20
CA PHE A 141 -15.56 -7.46 -7.66
C PHE A 141 -15.00 -8.26 -6.49
N ASP A 142 -14.81 -9.58 -6.67
CA ASP A 142 -14.15 -10.49 -5.73
C ASP A 142 -12.64 -10.21 -5.69
N LEU A 143 -12.25 -9.29 -4.81
CA LEU A 143 -10.93 -8.69 -4.79
C LEU A 143 -9.89 -9.59 -4.12
N ASP A 144 -10.29 -10.32 -3.07
CA ASP A 144 -9.40 -11.19 -2.30
C ASP A 144 -9.48 -12.68 -2.70
N GLY A 145 -10.31 -12.99 -3.69
CA GLY A 145 -10.49 -14.31 -4.28
C GLY A 145 -11.20 -15.30 -3.36
N ASP A 146 -12.00 -14.82 -2.41
CA ASP A 146 -12.72 -15.66 -1.46
C ASP A 146 -14.08 -16.16 -1.95
N GLY A 147 -14.54 -15.67 -3.11
CA GLY A 147 -15.79 -16.02 -3.77
C GLY A 147 -16.95 -15.05 -3.53
N TYR A 148 -16.80 -14.07 -2.64
CA TYR A 148 -17.73 -12.97 -2.43
C TYR A 148 -17.13 -11.68 -3.02
N ASP A 149 -17.99 -10.82 -3.56
CA ASP A 149 -17.52 -9.58 -4.17
C ASP A 149 -17.46 -8.48 -3.12
N GLU A 150 -16.39 -7.69 -3.12
CA GLU A 150 -16.29 -6.43 -2.38
C GLU A 150 -16.88 -5.28 -3.21
N LEU A 151 -17.39 -4.26 -2.51
CA LEU A 151 -17.75 -2.99 -3.11
C LEU A 151 -16.56 -2.04 -3.04
N ILE A 152 -16.05 -1.61 -4.21
CA ILE A 152 -15.06 -0.56 -4.35
C ILE A 152 -15.80 0.73 -4.68
N PHE A 153 -15.68 1.75 -3.83
CA PHE A 153 -16.34 3.03 -4.01
C PHE A 153 -15.31 4.15 -4.09
N ARG A 154 -15.36 4.97 -5.15
CA ARG A 154 -14.45 6.09 -5.33
C ARG A 154 -15.19 7.42 -5.25
N PHE A 155 -14.59 8.38 -4.55
CA PHE A 155 -15.08 9.75 -4.47
C PHE A 155 -14.02 10.71 -5.02
N ASN A 156 -14.38 11.39 -6.11
CA ASN A 156 -13.50 12.32 -6.81
C ASN A 156 -13.94 13.76 -6.52
N ALA A 157 -13.59 14.25 -5.33
CA ALA A 157 -13.81 15.64 -4.98
C ALA A 157 -12.96 16.61 -5.84
N SER A 158 -13.46 17.83 -6.02
CA SER A 158 -12.73 18.91 -6.71
C SER A 158 -11.40 19.29 -6.04
N ILE A 159 -11.27 19.02 -4.73
CA ILE A 159 -10.05 19.28 -3.95
C ILE A 159 -9.28 17.98 -3.81
N SER A 160 -8.01 17.96 -4.25
CA SER A 160 -7.17 16.75 -4.27
C SER A 160 -7.07 16.06 -2.91
N ALA A 161 -7.03 16.80 -1.80
CA ALA A 161 -6.95 16.24 -0.45
C ALA A 161 -8.25 15.58 0.05
N SER A 162 -9.36 15.76 -0.68
CA SER A 162 -10.68 15.22 -0.35
C SER A 162 -11.09 14.08 -1.28
N LYS A 163 -10.17 13.61 -2.13
CA LYS A 163 -10.38 12.41 -2.96
C LYS A 163 -10.00 11.17 -2.16
N TYR A 164 -10.81 10.13 -2.26
CA TYR A 164 -10.52 8.85 -1.62
C TYR A 164 -11.28 7.72 -2.27
N GLU A 165 -10.88 6.52 -1.88
CA GLU A 165 -11.43 5.26 -2.35
C GLU A 165 -11.58 4.31 -1.16
N GLN A 166 -12.72 3.62 -1.09
CA GLN A 166 -13.07 2.67 -0.02
C GLN A 166 -13.29 1.29 -0.61
N VAL A 167 -12.73 0.27 0.04
CA VAL A 167 -13.06 -1.14 -0.17
C VAL A 167 -13.97 -1.57 0.98
N ILE A 168 -15.15 -2.11 0.64
CA ILE A 168 -16.23 -2.37 1.58
C ILE A 168 -16.64 -3.83 1.49
N GLY A 169 -16.54 -4.52 2.62
CA GLY A 169 -16.97 -5.90 2.80
C GLY A 169 -18.34 -5.97 3.45
N TYR A 170 -18.87 -7.19 3.54
CA TYR A 170 -20.12 -7.49 4.22
C TYR A 170 -19.94 -8.58 5.29
N ASP A 171 -20.34 -8.29 6.52
CA ASP A 171 -20.30 -9.25 7.63
C ASP A 171 -21.63 -10.00 7.68
N PHE A 172 -21.66 -11.23 7.15
CA PHE A 172 -22.85 -12.09 7.15
C PHE A 172 -23.35 -12.48 8.54
N THR A 173 -22.53 -12.38 9.58
CA THR A 173 -22.95 -12.69 10.96
C THR A 173 -23.65 -11.50 11.60
N LYS A 174 -23.18 -10.29 11.33
CA LYS A 174 -23.75 -9.05 11.89
C LYS A 174 -24.77 -8.38 10.97
N HIS A 175 -24.86 -8.82 9.72
CA HIS A 175 -25.69 -8.25 8.67
C HIS A 175 -25.37 -6.76 8.41
N GLU A 176 -24.08 -6.41 8.41
CA GLU A 176 -23.61 -5.03 8.28
C GLU A 176 -22.45 -4.87 7.29
N LEU A 177 -22.36 -3.69 6.68
CA LEU A 177 -21.21 -3.28 5.89
C LEU A 177 -20.06 -2.88 6.80
N TYR A 178 -18.84 -3.19 6.40
CA TYR A 178 -17.65 -2.74 7.10
C TYR A 178 -16.56 -2.29 6.13
N GLU A 179 -15.77 -1.31 6.55
CA GLU A 179 -14.63 -0.84 5.78
C GLU A 179 -13.48 -1.85 5.90
N VAL A 180 -13.08 -2.41 4.75
CA VAL A 180 -11.94 -3.31 4.61
C VAL A 180 -10.66 -2.49 4.45
N TYR A 181 -10.72 -1.45 3.62
CA TYR A 181 -9.63 -0.53 3.37
C TYR A 181 -10.15 0.86 2.97
N ARG A 182 -9.36 1.90 3.27
CA ARG A 182 -9.55 3.25 2.76
C ARG A 182 -8.20 3.85 2.41
N GLY A 183 -8.11 4.40 1.20
CA GLY A 183 -6.89 5.04 0.71
C GLY A 183 -7.18 6.26 -0.15
N TYR A 184 -6.13 6.75 -0.82
CA TYR A 184 -6.27 7.83 -1.78
C TYR A 184 -7.01 7.36 -3.04
N TYR A 185 -7.65 8.29 -3.76
CA TYR A 185 -8.32 7.96 -5.01
C TYR A 185 -7.33 7.45 -6.05
N GLY A 186 -7.66 6.33 -6.71
CA GLY A 186 -6.81 5.71 -7.72
C GLY A 186 -5.97 4.58 -7.13
N LEU A 187 -6.59 3.77 -6.26
CA LEU A 187 -5.97 2.53 -5.81
C LEU A 187 -5.74 1.60 -7.01
N GLU A 188 -4.59 0.94 -7.02
CA GLU A 188 -4.32 -0.13 -7.98
C GLU A 188 -4.35 -1.47 -7.25
N PHE A 189 -5.02 -2.44 -7.84
CA PHE A 189 -5.29 -3.74 -7.23
C PHE A 189 -4.53 -4.83 -7.98
N TYR A 190 -3.99 -5.80 -7.26
CA TYR A 190 -3.36 -7.00 -7.83
C TYR A 190 -4.32 -8.19 -7.80
N GLU A 191 -4.15 -9.17 -8.70
CA GLU A 191 -5.00 -10.39 -8.69
C GLU A 191 -4.91 -11.19 -7.38
N ASN A 192 -3.84 -11.04 -6.60
CA ASN A 192 -3.72 -11.67 -5.29
C ASN A 192 -4.39 -10.86 -4.15
N GLY A 193 -5.07 -9.78 -4.50
CA GLY A 193 -5.76 -8.87 -3.60
C GLY A 193 -4.88 -7.75 -3.02
N ALA A 194 -3.58 -7.68 -3.31
CA ALA A 194 -2.73 -6.58 -2.81
C ALA A 194 -3.14 -5.21 -3.41
N ILE A 195 -2.89 -4.14 -2.65
CA ILE A 195 -3.25 -2.76 -3.01
C ILE A 195 -2.01 -1.88 -3.08
N GLU A 196 -1.83 -1.14 -4.17
CA GLU A 196 -1.00 0.06 -4.19
C GLU A 196 -1.86 1.29 -3.87
N ASP A 197 -1.50 1.99 -2.80
CA ASP A 197 -2.12 3.24 -2.41
C ASP A 197 -1.14 4.39 -2.64
N GLY A 198 -1.35 5.08 -3.76
CA GLY A 198 -0.53 6.22 -4.19
C GLY A 198 -0.65 7.40 -3.24
N LEU A 199 0.46 8.12 -3.02
CA LEU A 199 0.41 9.34 -2.22
C LEU A 199 -0.25 10.49 -2.98
N SER A 200 -1.06 11.29 -2.28
CA SER A 200 -1.72 12.49 -2.84
C SER A 200 -0.75 13.58 -3.33
N HIS A 201 0.52 13.49 -2.92
CA HIS A 201 1.62 14.33 -3.35
C HIS A 201 2.76 13.43 -3.83
N GLY A 202 3.09 13.50 -5.13
CA GLY A 202 4.19 12.73 -5.70
C GLY A 202 5.56 13.13 -5.15
N ALA A 203 6.56 12.27 -5.35
CA ALA A 203 7.96 12.62 -5.06
C ALA A 203 8.46 13.61 -6.12
N PRO A 204 9.14 14.71 -5.73
CA PRO A 204 9.58 15.74 -6.68
C PRO A 204 10.54 15.22 -7.76
N TYR A 205 11.19 14.08 -7.49
CA TYR A 205 12.24 13.52 -8.34
C TYR A 205 11.90 12.13 -8.91
N GLY A 206 10.67 11.63 -8.74
CA GLY A 206 10.27 10.29 -9.21
C GLY A 206 9.95 10.21 -10.71
N GLY A 207 9.92 11.33 -11.43
CA GLY A 207 9.46 11.35 -12.82
C GLY A 207 8.01 10.90 -12.94
N VAL A 208 7.74 9.86 -13.73
CA VAL A 208 6.41 9.24 -13.83
C VAL A 208 6.11 8.24 -12.71
N PHE A 209 7.10 7.85 -11.91
CA PHE A 209 6.90 6.94 -10.78
C PHE A 209 6.32 7.72 -9.60
N LEU A 210 5.07 7.40 -9.23
CA LEU A 210 4.43 7.95 -8.04
C LEU A 210 4.76 7.08 -6.84
N PRO A 211 5.19 7.66 -5.71
CA PRO A 211 5.34 6.91 -4.47
C PRO A 211 4.02 6.29 -4.03
N TYR A 212 4.11 5.09 -3.46
CA TYR A 212 2.94 4.37 -2.97
C TYR A 212 3.28 3.55 -1.73
N ASN A 213 2.25 3.25 -0.95
CA ASN A 213 2.29 2.20 0.07
C ASN A 213 1.69 0.93 -0.52
N LEU A 214 2.34 -0.21 -0.31
CA LEU A 214 1.81 -1.50 -0.67
C LEU A 214 1.13 -2.13 0.55
N TYR A 215 -0.04 -2.71 0.33
CA TYR A 215 -0.79 -3.43 1.35
C TYR A 215 -1.17 -4.82 0.88
N VAL A 216 -1.18 -5.78 1.80
CA VAL A 216 -1.57 -7.17 1.54
C VAL A 216 -2.74 -7.57 2.43
N PHE A 217 -3.69 -8.31 1.87
CA PHE A 217 -4.88 -8.72 2.60
C PHE A 217 -4.55 -9.81 3.64
N ASN A 218 -4.93 -9.57 4.89
CA ASN A 218 -4.76 -10.53 5.98
C ASN A 218 -6.09 -11.23 6.28
N LYS A 219 -6.19 -12.47 5.81
CA LYS A 219 -7.37 -13.34 5.97
C LYS A 219 -7.73 -13.61 7.43
N ASN A 220 -6.77 -13.49 8.37
CA ASN A 220 -7.03 -13.70 9.79
C ASN A 220 -7.67 -12.48 10.47
N THR A 221 -7.58 -11.29 9.88
CA THR A 221 -8.13 -10.06 10.45
C THR A 221 -9.26 -9.46 9.61
N GLY A 222 -9.39 -9.89 8.34
CA GLY A 222 -10.33 -9.31 7.38
C GLY A 222 -9.94 -7.90 6.92
N LYS A 223 -8.65 -7.56 7.05
CA LYS A 223 -8.13 -6.22 6.79
C LYS A 223 -6.79 -6.29 6.07
N TYR A 224 -6.38 -5.15 5.53
CA TYR A 224 -5.09 -4.97 4.88
C TYR A 224 -3.99 -4.63 5.87
N ASP A 225 -2.85 -5.31 5.77
CA ASP A 225 -1.61 -5.00 6.48
C ASP A 225 -0.63 -4.28 5.55
N SER A 226 0.09 -3.29 6.08
CA SER A 226 1.16 -2.61 5.32
C SER A 226 2.33 -3.56 5.05
N ALA A 227 2.68 -3.70 3.77
CA ALA A 227 3.82 -4.46 3.27
C ALA A 227 5.07 -3.60 3.10
N GLY A 228 4.89 -2.30 2.83
CA GLY A 228 5.96 -1.31 2.85
C GLY A 228 5.66 -0.08 2.02
N TYR A 229 6.56 0.89 2.09
CA TYR A 229 6.54 2.12 1.29
C TYR A 229 7.59 2.05 0.18
N VAL A 230 7.29 2.60 -0.99
CA VAL A 230 8.30 2.79 -2.04
C VAL A 230 8.20 4.16 -2.68
N GLU A 231 9.37 4.72 -2.96
CA GLU A 231 9.53 5.84 -3.85
C GLU A 231 10.75 5.64 -4.75
N ALA A 232 10.82 6.44 -5.81
CA ALA A 232 11.91 6.39 -6.76
C ALA A 232 12.54 7.77 -6.97
N LEU A 233 13.81 7.76 -7.37
CA LEU A 233 14.48 8.88 -7.99
C LEU A 233 14.72 8.57 -9.45
N TRP A 234 14.50 9.57 -10.29
CA TRP A 234 14.73 9.52 -11.72
C TRP A 234 15.80 10.53 -12.12
N SER A 235 16.81 10.05 -12.84
CA SER A 235 18.00 10.82 -13.22
C SER A 235 17.69 12.09 -14.01
N GLU A 236 16.63 12.11 -14.83
CA GLU A 236 16.25 13.31 -15.60
C GLU A 236 15.47 14.35 -14.78
N ALA A 237 14.77 13.92 -13.73
CA ALA A 237 14.13 14.85 -12.78
C ALA A 237 15.14 15.39 -11.74
N TRP A 238 16.36 14.85 -11.72
CA TRP A 238 17.38 15.21 -10.75
C TRP A 238 17.97 16.60 -11.01
N PRO A 239 18.09 17.47 -9.98
CA PRO A 239 18.68 18.79 -10.15
C PRO A 239 20.17 18.70 -10.52
N SER A 240 20.57 19.41 -11.58
CA SER A 240 21.96 19.43 -12.05
C SER A 240 22.97 20.03 -11.06
N ASP A 241 22.50 20.70 -10.02
CA ASP A 241 23.30 21.38 -8.98
C ASP A 241 23.37 20.62 -7.63
N GLU A 242 22.64 19.51 -7.48
CA GLU A 242 22.78 18.58 -6.35
C GLU A 242 23.91 17.56 -6.60
N THR A 243 24.27 16.77 -5.58
CA THR A 243 25.25 15.68 -5.73
C THR A 243 24.91 14.81 -6.93
N ALA A 244 25.91 14.24 -7.62
CA ALA A 244 25.67 13.38 -8.77
C ALA A 244 24.62 12.31 -8.45
N PHE A 245 23.69 12.10 -9.39
CA PHE A 245 22.73 10.99 -9.35
C PHE A 245 23.44 9.66 -9.02
N LEU A 246 22.72 8.75 -8.36
CA LEU A 246 23.22 7.45 -7.89
C LEU A 246 23.46 6.44 -9.04
N SER A 247 24.20 6.86 -10.06
CA SER A 247 24.57 6.06 -11.25
C SER A 247 25.39 4.80 -10.95
N ASN A 248 25.97 4.69 -9.75
CA ASN A 248 26.62 3.47 -9.30
C ASN A 248 25.64 2.43 -8.72
N VAL A 249 24.40 2.85 -8.43
CA VAL A 249 23.31 1.98 -7.94
C VAL A 249 22.43 1.53 -9.10
N ASP A 250 22.12 2.41 -10.05
CA ASP A 250 21.43 2.13 -11.33
C ASP A 250 22.34 1.28 -12.24
N LYS A 251 22.23 -0.06 -12.17
CA LYS A 251 23.14 -0.97 -12.90
C LYS A 251 22.64 -1.24 -14.32
N ASP A 252 21.35 -1.12 -14.57
CA ASP A 252 20.75 -1.33 -15.88
C ASP A 252 20.81 -0.07 -16.77
N GLY A 253 21.05 1.09 -16.16
CA GLY A 253 21.22 2.38 -16.83
C GLY A 253 19.89 2.99 -17.28
N ASN A 254 18.76 2.57 -16.70
CA ASN A 254 17.43 3.08 -17.02
C ASN A 254 17.15 4.44 -16.38
N GLY A 255 18.02 4.89 -15.47
CA GLY A 255 17.93 6.17 -14.80
C GLY A 255 17.06 6.17 -13.54
N TYR A 256 16.61 5.02 -13.04
CA TYR A 256 15.84 4.88 -11.82
C TYR A 256 16.65 4.24 -10.69
N VAL A 257 16.38 4.71 -9.47
CA VAL A 257 16.76 4.01 -8.24
C VAL A 257 15.61 4.12 -7.25
N TYR A 258 15.45 3.11 -6.39
CA TYR A 258 14.29 2.95 -5.52
C TYR A 258 14.68 2.98 -4.05
N PHE A 259 13.77 3.47 -3.21
CA PHE A 259 13.87 3.44 -1.76
C PHE A 259 12.68 2.66 -1.23
N ILE A 260 12.95 1.55 -0.54
CA ILE A 260 11.94 0.67 0.05
C ILE A 260 11.97 0.86 1.56
N ASP A 261 10.80 1.07 2.18
CA ASP A 261 10.62 1.39 3.61
C ASP A 261 11.47 2.58 4.07
N SER A 262 11.78 3.46 3.12
CA SER A 262 12.60 4.64 3.32
C SER A 262 12.18 5.70 2.31
N TYR A 263 12.36 6.96 2.69
CA TYR A 263 12.17 8.09 1.80
C TYR A 263 13.52 8.68 1.40
N TYR A 264 13.55 9.36 0.27
CA TYR A 264 14.69 10.08 -0.24
C TYR A 264 15.12 11.12 0.77
N SER A 265 16.35 10.97 1.23
CA SER A 265 17.08 11.99 1.98
C SER A 265 18.57 11.76 1.81
N SER A 266 19.37 12.78 2.12
CA SER A 266 20.84 12.67 2.11
C SER A 266 21.35 11.51 2.97
N ASP A 267 20.65 11.21 4.06
CA ASP A 267 21.04 10.15 5.00
C ASP A 267 20.62 8.75 4.53
N ASN A 268 19.63 8.68 3.63
CA ASN A 268 19.05 7.43 3.14
C ASN A 268 19.60 6.99 1.79
N LEU A 269 20.45 7.77 1.11
CA LEU A 269 21.07 7.41 -0.18
C LEU A 269 21.73 6.02 -0.18
N LYS A 270 22.24 5.59 0.99
CA LYS A 270 22.85 4.26 1.20
C LYS A 270 21.87 3.07 1.10
N PHE A 271 20.57 3.34 1.18
CA PHE A 271 19.50 2.35 1.08
C PHE A 271 18.89 2.29 -0.32
N ALA A 272 19.37 3.12 -1.26
CA ALA A 272 18.90 3.07 -2.64
C ALA A 272 19.22 1.71 -3.25
N VAL A 273 18.26 1.17 -4.00
CA VAL A 273 18.39 -0.09 -4.72
C VAL A 273 18.03 0.07 -6.19
N ASP A 274 18.51 -0.87 -6.99
CA ASP A 274 18.19 -0.98 -8.42
C ASP A 274 16.91 -1.80 -8.66
N ASP A 275 16.47 -1.86 -9.91
CA ASP A 275 15.26 -2.57 -10.35
C ASP A 275 15.12 -3.99 -9.79
N ASP A 276 16.17 -4.81 -9.89
CA ASP A 276 16.12 -6.22 -9.47
C ASP A 276 15.64 -6.38 -8.02
N LYS A 277 16.03 -5.46 -7.13
CA LYS A 277 15.63 -5.52 -5.70
C LYS A 277 14.22 -5.00 -5.50
N TYR A 278 13.85 -3.92 -6.18
CA TYR A 278 12.49 -3.40 -6.17
C TYR A 278 11.49 -4.44 -6.71
N GLN A 279 11.76 -5.02 -7.87
CA GLN A 279 10.92 -6.03 -8.50
C GLN A 279 10.85 -7.31 -7.66
N ALA A 280 11.93 -7.72 -6.99
CA ALA A 280 11.91 -8.86 -6.07
C ALA A 280 11.03 -8.60 -4.84
N TRP A 281 11.10 -7.39 -4.25
CA TRP A 281 10.24 -6.99 -3.14
C TRP A 281 8.76 -6.97 -3.56
N LEU A 282 8.46 -6.34 -4.70
CA LEU A 282 7.09 -6.25 -5.21
C LEU A 282 6.54 -7.66 -5.48
N LYS A 283 7.29 -8.49 -6.20
CA LYS A 283 6.92 -9.88 -6.52
C LYS A 283 6.68 -10.73 -5.27
N TYR A 284 7.42 -10.50 -4.19
CA TYR A 284 7.23 -11.23 -2.95
C TYR A 284 5.83 -10.99 -2.35
N TYR A 285 5.35 -9.75 -2.37
CA TYR A 285 4.05 -9.37 -1.80
C TYR A 285 2.88 -9.56 -2.76
N THR A 286 3.11 -9.44 -4.07
CA THR A 286 2.07 -9.61 -5.10
C THR A 286 2.01 -11.03 -5.66
N ASN A 287 2.89 -11.94 -5.22
CA ASN A 287 3.13 -13.23 -5.86
C ASN A 287 3.46 -13.14 -7.36
N GLY A 288 3.85 -11.95 -7.84
CA GLY A 288 4.09 -11.67 -9.26
C GLY A 288 2.82 -11.64 -10.12
N THR A 289 1.64 -11.43 -9.52
CA THR A 289 0.40 -11.23 -10.28
C THR A 289 0.39 -9.87 -10.97
N GLU A 290 -0.42 -9.75 -12.01
CA GLU A 290 -0.63 -8.47 -12.70
C GLU A 290 -1.58 -7.57 -11.91
N LYS A 291 -1.57 -6.28 -12.26
CA LYS A 291 -2.59 -5.34 -11.80
C LYS A 291 -3.90 -5.61 -12.52
N LEU A 292 -5.00 -5.55 -11.79
CA LEU A 292 -6.35 -5.69 -12.30
C LEU A 292 -6.79 -4.43 -13.03
N ASP A 293 -7.46 -4.63 -14.17
CA ASP A 293 -8.24 -3.58 -14.84
C ASP A 293 -9.66 -3.61 -14.28
N ILE A 294 -9.92 -2.77 -13.28
CA ILE A 294 -11.21 -2.71 -12.59
C ILE A 294 -12.20 -1.89 -13.44
N ASP A 295 -13.32 -2.51 -13.81
CA ASP A 295 -14.41 -1.83 -14.52
C ASP A 295 -15.25 -1.03 -13.51
N TYR A 296 -15.14 0.30 -13.58
CA TYR A 296 -15.90 1.21 -12.74
C TYR A 296 -17.15 1.71 -13.46
N HIS A 297 -18.24 1.75 -12.73
CA HIS A 297 -19.55 2.18 -13.20
C HIS A 297 -19.95 3.50 -12.56
N ASP A 298 -20.57 4.36 -13.36
CA ASP A 298 -21.15 5.61 -12.86
C ASP A 298 -22.21 5.32 -11.79
N LEU A 299 -22.29 6.21 -10.80
CA LEU A 299 -23.24 6.10 -9.69
C LEU A 299 -24.67 6.47 -10.12
N THR A 300 -25.30 5.63 -10.94
CA THR A 300 -26.67 5.78 -11.45
C THR A 300 -27.56 4.65 -10.96
N GLU A 301 -28.89 4.88 -10.92
CA GLU A 301 -29.84 3.83 -10.54
C GLU A 301 -29.81 2.64 -11.51
N GLU A 302 -29.48 2.87 -12.79
CA GLU A 302 -29.34 1.80 -13.78
C GLU A 302 -28.19 0.86 -13.40
N GLU A 303 -27.00 1.40 -13.12
CA GLU A 303 -25.83 0.60 -12.75
C GLU A 303 -25.99 -0.04 -11.37
N ILE A 304 -26.52 0.68 -10.39
CA ILE A 304 -26.80 0.13 -9.05
C ILE A 304 -27.78 -1.06 -9.15
N SER A 305 -28.78 -1.00 -10.03
CA SER A 305 -29.75 -2.09 -10.19
C SER A 305 -29.13 -3.37 -10.75
N LYS A 306 -28.00 -3.27 -11.46
CA LYS A 306 -27.27 -4.40 -12.06
C LYS A 306 -26.39 -5.15 -11.06
N ILE A 307 -26.11 -4.58 -9.88
CA ILE A 307 -25.29 -5.23 -8.84
C ILE A 307 -25.89 -6.59 -8.46
N GLY A 308 -25.09 -7.65 -8.54
CA GLY A 308 -25.50 -9.02 -8.26
C GLY A 308 -24.92 -10.02 -9.26
N LYS A 309 -25.05 -11.31 -8.94
CA LYS A 309 -24.66 -12.44 -9.81
C LYS A 309 -25.87 -13.04 -10.52
#